data_AF-Q1RJM2-F1
#
_entry.id   AF-Q1RJM2-F1
#
_cell.length_a   1.000
_cell.length_b   1.000
_cell.length_c   1.000
_cell.angle_alpha   90.00
_cell.angle_beta   90.00
_cell.angle_gamma   90.00
#
_symmetry.space_group_name_H-M   'P 1'
#
loop_
_entity.id
_entity.type
_entity.pdbx_description
1 polymer ?
#
loop_
_entity_poly.entity_id
_entity_poly.type
_entity_poly.pdbx_seq_one_letter_code
_entity_poly.pdbx_strand_id
1 'polypeptide(L)'
;MNNLIEKDKQLNILWDKIISLDFVQQKSKMQKEEFEGWSIQKLNIVEEQYKRMLFLWVKYDSLDLPPSEDIDIFWHYHILDTRKYYEDCQKIFGYYQHHNPYFGIGEDKKELLKAFENTLLLYKKEFHEELYETEEIYIN
;
A
#
# COMPACT_ATOMS: atom_id res chain seq x y z
N MET A 1 3.90 -7.07 -30.04
CA MET A 1 3.33 -8.22 -29.29
C MET A 1 4.28 -8.76 -28.23
N ASN A 2 5.57 -9.01 -28.52
CA ASN A 2 6.53 -9.56 -27.55
C ASN A 2 6.77 -8.69 -26.30
N ASN A 3 6.81 -7.36 -26.44
CA ASN A 3 7.12 -6.44 -25.33
C ASN A 3 5.99 -6.36 -24.27
N LEU A 4 4.73 -6.55 -24.67
CA LEU A 4 3.59 -6.59 -23.74
C LEU A 4 3.59 -7.90 -22.92
N ILE A 5 3.84 -9.03 -23.59
CA ILE A 5 3.91 -10.35 -22.94
C ILE A 5 5.05 -10.41 -21.91
N GLU A 6 6.21 -9.80 -22.21
CA GLU A 6 7.33 -9.73 -21.27
C GLU A 6 7.02 -8.85 -20.06
N LYS A 7 6.36 -7.71 -20.27
CA LYS A 7 5.91 -6.84 -19.17
C LYS A 7 4.90 -7.55 -18.26
N ASP A 8 3.93 -8.26 -18.82
CA ASP A 8 2.94 -9.00 -18.04
C ASP A 8 3.58 -10.15 -17.23
N LYS A 9 4.56 -10.85 -17.81
CA LYS A 9 5.34 -11.86 -17.08
C LYS A 9 6.11 -11.28 -15.90
N GLN A 10 6.73 -10.11 -16.09
CA GLN A 10 7.45 -9.42 -15.01
C GLN A 10 6.49 -8.98 -13.90
N LEU A 11 5.31 -8.48 -14.25
CA LEU A 11 4.27 -8.09 -13.28
C LEU A 11 3.75 -9.29 -12.50
N ASN A 12 3.59 -10.47 -13.12
CA ASN A 12 3.21 -11.69 -12.40
C ASN A 12 4.27 -12.13 -11.38
N ILE A 13 5.56 -12.14 -11.79
CA ILE A 13 6.67 -12.47 -10.88
C ILE A 13 6.71 -11.48 -9.70
N LEU A 14 6.47 -10.20 -9.97
CA LEU A 14 6.41 -9.18 -8.94
C LEU A 14 5.23 -9.41 -7.98
N TRP A 15 4.05 -9.73 -8.53
CA TRP A 15 2.88 -10.04 -7.74
C TRP A 15 3.13 -11.22 -6.80
N ASP A 16 3.77 -12.29 -7.29
CA ASP A 16 4.17 -13.45 -6.49
C ASP A 16 5.09 -13.06 -5.32
N LYS A 17 6.04 -12.15 -5.55
CA LYS A 17 6.89 -11.61 -4.47
C LYS A 17 6.08 -10.82 -3.43
N ILE A 18 5.17 -9.96 -3.88
CA ILE A 18 4.33 -9.13 -3.00
C ILE A 18 3.41 -10.00 -2.12
N ILE A 19 2.73 -11.00 -2.70
CA ILE A 19 1.83 -11.87 -1.93
C ILE A 19 2.60 -12.75 -0.94
N SER A 20 3.87 -13.07 -1.24
CA SER A 20 4.75 -13.86 -0.37
C SER A 20 5.25 -13.10 0.86
N LEU A 21 5.05 -11.78 0.93
CA LEU A 21 5.43 -11.00 2.12
C LEU A 21 4.65 -11.47 3.34
N ASP A 22 5.39 -11.75 4.42
CA ASP A 22 4.84 -12.13 5.71
C ASP A 22 4.78 -10.91 6.65
N PHE A 23 3.61 -10.68 7.25
CA PHE A 23 3.33 -9.61 8.19
C PHE A 23 2.84 -10.11 9.55
N VAL A 24 3.05 -11.40 9.90
CA VAL A 24 2.60 -11.99 11.17
C VAL A 24 3.04 -11.18 12.39
N GLN A 25 4.30 -10.71 12.43
CA GLN A 25 4.83 -9.95 13.56
C GLN A 25 4.19 -8.55 13.66
N GLN A 26 4.06 -7.84 12.54
CA GLN A 26 3.40 -6.53 12.46
C GLN A 26 1.95 -6.65 12.93
N LYS A 27 1.19 -7.61 12.38
CA LYS A 27 -0.22 -7.85 12.75
C LYS A 27 -0.37 -8.24 14.21
N SER A 28 0.50 -9.10 14.74
CA SER A 28 0.48 -9.48 16.16
C SER A 28 0.71 -8.27 17.08
N LYS A 29 1.51 -7.29 16.65
CA LYS A 29 1.70 -6.04 17.39
C LYS A 29 0.47 -5.13 17.29
N MET A 30 -0.03 -4.90 16.08
CA MET A 30 -1.20 -4.05 15.82
C MET A 30 -2.48 -4.55 16.49
N GLN A 31 -2.61 -5.87 16.70
CA GLN A 31 -3.76 -6.47 17.37
C GLN A 31 -3.88 -6.09 18.86
N LYS A 32 -2.80 -5.67 19.51
CA LYS A 32 -2.84 -5.37 20.94
C LYS A 32 -3.48 -4.00 21.19
N GLU A 33 -4.26 -3.91 22.26
CA GLU A 33 -5.01 -2.70 22.65
C GLU A 33 -4.11 -1.49 22.94
N GLU A 34 -2.87 -1.69 23.38
CA GLU A 34 -1.92 -0.59 23.58
C GLU A 34 -1.32 -0.02 22.28
N PHE A 35 -1.62 -0.64 21.13
CA PHE A 35 -1.29 -0.19 19.78
C PHE A 35 -2.59 0.17 19.04
N GLU A 36 -2.94 -0.54 17.97
CA GLU A 36 -4.15 -0.23 17.19
C GLU A 36 -5.40 -0.95 17.69
N GLY A 37 -5.26 -2.04 18.45
CA GLY A 37 -6.41 -2.87 18.88
C GLY A 37 -7.22 -3.48 17.73
N TRP A 38 -6.64 -3.59 16.52
CA TRP A 38 -7.41 -4.02 15.35
C TRP A 38 -7.81 -5.50 15.41
N SER A 39 -9.04 -5.78 15.00
CA SER A 39 -9.53 -7.14 14.85
C SER A 39 -8.73 -7.91 13.79
N ILE A 40 -8.68 -9.24 13.90
CA ILE A 40 -8.01 -10.08 12.90
C ILE A 40 -8.65 -9.90 11.51
N GLN A 41 -9.96 -9.65 11.45
CA GLN A 41 -10.69 -9.36 10.23
C GLN A 41 -10.19 -8.07 9.58
N LYS A 42 -10.10 -6.97 10.34
CA LYS A 42 -9.57 -5.69 9.84
C LYS A 42 -8.12 -5.86 9.37
N LEU A 43 -7.28 -6.51 10.17
CA LEU A 43 -5.87 -6.76 9.83
C LEU A 43 -5.71 -7.57 8.53
N ASN A 44 -6.55 -8.57 8.29
CA ASN A 44 -6.50 -9.35 7.05
C ASN A 44 -6.91 -8.50 5.84
N ILE A 45 -7.97 -7.71 5.97
CA ILE A 45 -8.45 -6.81 4.91
C ILE A 45 -7.38 -5.77 4.57
N VAL A 46 -6.83 -5.08 5.58
CA VAL A 46 -5.84 -4.02 5.37
C VAL A 46 -4.51 -4.59 4.85
N GLU A 47 -4.08 -5.78 5.30
CA GLU A 47 -2.89 -6.43 4.73
C GLU A 47 -3.05 -6.70 3.22
N GLU A 48 -4.22 -7.21 2.81
CA GLU A 48 -4.52 -7.45 1.40
C GLU A 48 -4.49 -6.15 0.59
N GLN A 49 -5.14 -5.09 1.08
CA GLN A 49 -5.12 -3.79 0.43
C GLN A 49 -3.72 -3.17 0.38
N TYR A 50 -2.92 -3.34 1.43
CA TYR A 50 -1.53 -2.87 1.45
C TYR A 50 -0.68 -3.59 0.41
N LYS A 51 -0.81 -4.91 0.27
CA LYS A 51 -0.15 -5.69 -0.80
C LYS A 51 -0.56 -5.19 -2.18
N ARG A 52 -1.84 -4.90 -2.38
CA ARG A 52 -2.36 -4.29 -3.62
C ARG A 52 -1.79 -2.87 -3.84
N MET A 53 -1.60 -2.07 -2.79
CA MET A 53 -0.97 -0.75 -2.87
C MET A 53 0.50 -0.83 -3.28
N LEU A 54 1.26 -1.79 -2.74
CA LEU A 54 2.64 -2.06 -3.17
C LEU A 54 2.71 -2.35 -4.68
N PHE A 55 1.75 -3.13 -5.22
CA PHE A 55 1.67 -3.39 -6.66
C PHE A 55 1.42 -2.13 -7.47
N LEU A 56 0.51 -1.26 -7.02
CA LEU A 56 0.25 0.02 -7.68
C LEU A 56 1.49 0.91 -7.72
N TRP A 57 2.22 1.04 -6.61
CA TRP A 57 3.46 1.83 -6.57
C TRP A 57 4.54 1.32 -7.51
N VAL A 58 4.65 0.00 -7.73
CA VAL A 58 5.60 -0.53 -8.72
C VAL A 58 5.09 -0.32 -10.14
N LYS A 59 3.81 -0.57 -10.41
CA LYS A 59 3.26 -0.52 -11.77
C LYS A 59 3.14 0.91 -12.30
N TYR A 60 2.93 1.86 -11.40
CA TYR A 60 2.67 3.27 -11.67
C TYR A 60 3.67 4.18 -10.94
N ASP A 61 4.95 3.81 -11.00
CA ASP A 61 6.08 4.47 -10.30
C ASP A 61 6.28 5.96 -10.63
N SER A 62 5.70 6.43 -11.73
CA SER A 62 5.72 7.85 -12.14
C SER A 62 4.59 8.70 -11.53
N LEU A 63 3.71 8.12 -10.71
CA LEU A 63 2.57 8.80 -10.11
C LEU A 63 2.66 8.81 -8.58
N ASP A 64 2.28 9.93 -7.98
CA ASP A 64 2.03 9.99 -6.54
C ASP A 64 0.68 9.33 -6.24
N LEU A 65 0.71 8.17 -5.58
CA LEU A 65 -0.46 7.40 -5.20
C LEU A 65 -0.53 7.28 -3.67
N PRO A 66 -1.12 8.27 -2.97
CA PRO A 66 -1.28 8.20 -1.53
C PRO A 66 -2.18 7.00 -1.16
N PRO A 67 -1.87 6.27 -0.08
CA PRO A 67 -2.73 5.21 0.45
C PRO A 67 -3.93 5.79 1.23
N SER A 68 -4.91 4.94 1.57
CA SER A 68 -5.88 5.29 2.60
C SER A 68 -5.23 5.30 3.99
N GLU A 69 -5.89 5.86 4.99
CA GLU A 69 -5.35 5.96 6.36
C GLU A 69 -5.00 4.59 6.96
N ASP A 70 -5.89 3.59 6.85
CA ASP A 70 -5.62 2.25 7.37
C ASP A 70 -4.39 1.61 6.70
N ILE A 71 -4.24 1.81 5.39
CA ILE A 71 -3.09 1.31 4.63
C ILE A 71 -1.81 2.06 5.04
N ASP A 72 -1.90 3.36 5.28
CA ASP A 72 -0.76 4.19 5.73
C ASP A 72 -0.25 3.74 7.11
N ILE A 73 -1.17 3.54 8.05
CA ILE A 73 -0.86 3.01 9.39
C ILE A 73 -0.17 1.64 9.24
N PHE A 74 -0.73 0.72 8.44
CA PHE A 74 -0.12 -0.59 8.21
C PHE A 74 1.29 -0.46 7.60
N TRP A 75 1.48 0.47 6.66
CA TRP A 75 2.78 0.76 6.06
C TRP A 75 3.78 1.26 7.10
N HIS A 76 3.37 2.12 8.05
CA HIS A 76 4.24 2.55 9.16
C HIS A 76 4.72 1.36 9.98
N TYR A 77 3.85 0.40 10.32
CA TYR A 77 4.25 -0.82 11.02
C TYR A 77 5.23 -1.69 10.22
N HIS A 78 5.11 -1.71 8.90
CA HIS A 78 6.12 -2.33 8.04
C HIS A 78 7.47 -1.59 8.14
N ILE A 79 7.48 -0.26 8.04
CA ILE A 79 8.69 0.59 8.11
C ILE A 79 9.42 0.45 9.45
N LEU A 80 8.70 0.32 10.56
CA LEU A 80 9.27 0.21 11.92
C LEU A 80 10.25 -0.97 12.05
N ASP A 81 10.02 -2.08 11.34
CA ASP A 81 11.03 -3.13 11.16
C ASP A 81 11.96 -2.77 9.99
N THR A 82 12.84 -1.82 10.23
CA THR A 82 13.68 -1.20 9.19
C THR A 82 14.50 -2.19 8.37
N ARG A 83 14.94 -3.32 8.96
CA ARG A 83 15.70 -4.35 8.25
C ARG A 83 14.80 -5.10 7.27
N LYS A 84 13.65 -5.60 7.75
CA LYS A 84 12.68 -6.27 6.91
C LYS A 84 12.17 -5.34 5.81
N TYR A 85 11.83 -4.11 6.16
CA TYR A 85 11.35 -3.11 5.21
C TYR A 85 12.36 -2.87 4.09
N TYR A 86 13.64 -2.68 4.44
CA TYR A 86 14.70 -2.54 3.44
C TYR A 86 14.79 -3.75 2.52
N GLU A 87 14.81 -4.97 3.07
CA GLU A 87 14.91 -6.20 2.28
C GLU A 87 13.71 -6.41 1.36
N ASP A 88 12.49 -6.15 1.85
CA ASP A 88 11.27 -6.28 1.07
C ASP A 88 11.19 -5.21 -0.01
N CYS A 89 11.62 -3.98 0.28
CA CYS A 89 11.76 -2.94 -0.72
C CYS A 89 12.73 -3.33 -1.84
N GLN A 90 13.90 -3.89 -1.50
CA GLN A 90 14.85 -4.38 -2.51
C GLN A 90 14.26 -5.51 -3.37
N LYS A 91 13.46 -6.41 -2.78
CA LYS A 91 12.82 -7.51 -3.53
C LYS A 91 11.77 -7.02 -4.52
N ILE A 92 10.99 -6.00 -4.14
CA ILE A 92 9.80 -5.52 -4.85
C ILE A 92 10.14 -4.37 -5.80
N PHE A 93 10.74 -3.31 -5.27
CA PHE A 93 11.05 -2.07 -6.01
C PHE A 93 12.47 -2.08 -6.59
N GLY A 94 13.40 -2.83 -5.98
CA GLY A 94 14.83 -2.76 -6.32
C GLY A 94 15.54 -1.54 -5.73
N TYR A 95 14.84 -0.72 -4.94
CA TYR A 95 15.34 0.43 -4.22
C TYR A 95 14.55 0.62 -2.92
N TYR A 96 15.00 1.51 -2.05
CA TYR A 96 14.26 1.83 -0.81
C TYR A 96 13.07 2.74 -1.13
N GLN A 97 11.84 2.25 -0.96
CA GLN A 97 10.65 3.07 -1.16
C GLN A 97 10.52 4.04 0.01
N HIS A 98 10.77 5.32 -0.24
CA HIS A 98 10.68 6.35 0.80
C HIS A 98 9.23 6.72 1.07
N HIS A 99 8.90 6.89 2.35
CA HIS A 99 7.61 7.42 2.80
C HIS A 99 7.75 8.93 3.09
N ASN A 100 6.84 9.74 2.54
CA ASN A 100 6.72 11.17 2.84
C ASN A 100 5.47 11.40 3.72
N PRO A 101 5.61 11.47 5.06
CA PRO A 101 4.47 11.60 5.97
C PRO A 101 3.81 12.97 5.95
N TYR A 102 4.34 13.92 5.17
CA TYR A 102 3.87 15.31 5.14
C TYR A 102 3.09 15.67 3.88
N PHE A 103 2.97 14.75 2.93
CA PHE A 103 2.22 14.99 1.70
C PHE A 103 0.75 15.28 2.02
N GLY A 104 0.25 16.42 1.53
CA GLY A 104 -1.13 16.86 1.78
C GLY A 104 -1.38 17.66 3.06
N ILE A 105 -0.33 17.96 3.84
CA ILE A 105 -0.43 18.91 4.95
C ILE A 105 -0.35 20.35 4.41
N GLY A 106 -1.28 21.21 4.84
CA GLY A 106 -1.28 22.63 4.49
C GLY A 106 -1.77 22.90 3.06
N GLU A 107 -0.95 23.58 2.25
CA GLU A 107 -1.32 24.02 0.90
C GLU A 107 -1.54 22.85 -0.08
N ASP A 108 -0.96 21.68 0.21
CA ASP A 108 -1.02 20.49 -0.65
C ASP A 108 -2.31 19.67 -0.50
N LYS A 109 -3.23 20.04 0.38
CA LYS A 109 -4.44 19.24 0.66
C LYS A 109 -5.28 18.94 -0.59
N LYS A 110 -5.37 19.90 -1.53
CA LYS A 110 -6.11 19.70 -2.79
C LYS A 110 -5.42 18.72 -3.72
N GLU A 111 -4.08 18.77 -3.79
CA GLU A 111 -3.30 17.83 -4.60
C GLU A 111 -3.36 16.42 -4.00
N LEU A 112 -3.35 16.29 -2.67
CA LEU A 112 -3.58 15.01 -1.99
C LEU A 112 -4.92 14.39 -2.40
N LEU A 113 -6.02 15.16 -2.34
CA LEU A 113 -7.35 14.65 -2.70
C LEU A 113 -7.38 14.15 -4.15
N LYS A 114 -6.82 14.93 -5.07
CA LYS A 114 -6.75 14.56 -6.49
C LYS A 114 -5.85 13.34 -6.74
N ALA A 115 -4.73 13.25 -6.03
CA ALA A 115 -3.84 12.10 -6.09
C ALA A 115 -4.54 10.84 -5.54
N PHE A 116 -5.30 10.98 -4.46
CA PHE A 116 -6.07 9.90 -3.87
C PHE A 116 -7.20 9.41 -4.79
N GLU A 117 -7.91 10.31 -5.47
CA GLU A 117 -8.87 9.95 -6.52
C GLU A 117 -8.21 9.05 -7.60
N ASN A 118 -6.98 9.37 -8.00
CA ASN A 118 -6.21 8.53 -8.92
C ASN A 118 -5.87 7.17 -8.30
N THR A 119 -5.50 7.11 -7.02
CA THR A 119 -5.30 5.84 -6.29
C THR A 119 -6.55 4.96 -6.39
N LEU A 120 -7.74 5.51 -6.07
CA LEU A 120 -9.01 4.77 -6.10
C LEU A 120 -9.33 4.25 -7.52
N LEU A 121 -9.17 5.10 -8.54
CA LEU A 121 -9.42 4.73 -9.93
C LEU A 121 -8.50 3.60 -10.40
N LEU A 122 -7.20 3.68 -10.08
CA LEU A 122 -6.23 2.66 -10.46
C LEU A 122 -6.45 1.36 -9.66
N TYR A 123 -6.78 1.46 -8.37
CA TYR A 123 -7.10 0.31 -7.54
C TYR A 123 -8.28 -0.48 -8.13
N LYS A 124 -9.40 0.21 -8.42
CA LYS A 124 -10.57 -0.39 -9.06
C LYS A 124 -10.26 -0.99 -10.43
N LYS A 125 -9.42 -0.33 -11.22
CA LYS A 125 -9.00 -0.81 -12.53
C LYS A 125 -8.19 -2.11 -12.44
N GLU A 126 -7.27 -2.21 -11.49
CA GLU A 126 -6.36 -3.35 -11.37
C GLU A 126 -6.97 -4.55 -10.65
N PHE A 127 -7.80 -4.32 -9.64
CA PHE A 127 -8.32 -5.38 -8.76
C PHE A 127 -9.81 -5.64 -8.94
N HIS A 128 -10.52 -4.83 -9.74
CA HIS A 128 -11.96 -4.94 -9.96
C HIS A 128 -12.81 -4.86 -8.68
N GLU A 129 -12.25 -4.24 -7.64
CA GLU A 129 -12.84 -4.05 -6.32
C GLU A 129 -12.65 -2.61 -5.87
N GLU A 130 -13.55 -2.10 -5.02
CA GLU A 130 -13.34 -0.81 -4.37
C GLU A 130 -12.33 -0.94 -3.23
N LEU A 131 -11.58 0.13 -2.96
CA LEU A 131 -10.75 0.22 -1.76
C LEU A 131 -11.68 0.34 -0.54
N TYR A 132 -11.55 -0.56 0.42
CA TYR A 132 -12.40 -0.56 1.60
C TYR A 132 -11.78 0.32 2.69
N GLU A 133 -12.52 1.34 3.13
CA GLU A 133 -12.15 2.23 4.23
C GLU A 133 -13.03 1.92 5.45
N THR A 134 -12.41 1.83 6.64
CA THR A 134 -13.18 1.57 7.86
C THR A 134 -13.79 2.82 8.48
N GLU A 135 -13.34 4.02 8.11
CA GLU A 135 -13.91 5.29 8.55
C GLU A 135 -13.99 6.27 7.37
N GLU A 136 -15.19 6.80 7.11
CA GLU A 136 -15.46 7.82 6.10
C GLU A 136 -14.68 9.10 6.45
N ILE A 137 -13.53 9.31 5.82
CA ILE A 137 -12.91 10.63 5.80
C ILE A 137 -13.03 11.15 4.38
N TYR A 138 -13.43 12.42 4.25
CA TYR A 138 -13.59 13.22 3.01
C TYR A 138 -15.00 13.43 2.44
N ILE A 139 -16.08 13.11 3.16
CA ILE A 139 -17.39 13.76 2.92
C ILE A 139 -17.74 14.65 4.12
N ASN A 140 -17.20 15.87 4.12
CA ASN A 140 -17.77 17.06 4.76
C ASN A 140 -17.22 18.31 4.08
#